data_AF-N9N213-F1
#
_entry.id   AF-N9N213-F1
#
_cell.length_a   1.000
_cell.length_b   1.000
_cell.length_c   1.000
_cell.angle_alpha   90.00
_cell.angle_beta   90.00
_cell.angle_gamma   90.00
#
_symmetry.space_group_name_H-M   'P 1'
#
loop_
_entity.id
_entity.type
_entity.pdbx_description
1 polymer ?
#
loop_
_entity_poly.entity_id
_entity_poly.type
_entity_poly.pdbx_seq_one_letter_code
_entity_poly.pdbx_strand_id
1 'polypeptide(L)'
;MIKESNLIESGYKLVYNLKEYLLVNQDWIDGAQEVTLDQNSTAGLKGNYGLFGSDEWWENIENGNIETYVISGTIIGLNEENPFMEANKVTTVKIDNEEREIYGGVVFTNEEIEIRYRNLYKVGNKIVTFYVLDELKEDDTWNDVIEGRLGILPLINKIYIKEF
;
A
#
# COMPACT_ATOMS: atom_id res chain seq x y z
N MET A 1 16.09 3.98 8.27
CA MET A 1 15.33 3.43 7.13
C MET A 1 15.28 1.92 7.27
N ILE A 2 14.08 1.33 7.31
CA ILE A 2 13.89 -0.12 7.39
C ILE A 2 14.33 -0.72 6.06
N LYS A 3 15.27 -1.67 6.09
CA LYS A 3 15.68 -2.42 4.88
C LYS A 3 14.90 -3.72 4.80
N GLU A 4 14.43 -4.06 3.60
CA GLU A 4 13.68 -5.30 3.35
C GLU A 4 14.46 -6.56 3.78
N SER A 5 15.78 -6.59 3.54
CA SER A 5 16.64 -7.70 3.97
C SER A 5 16.54 -7.95 5.47
N ASN A 6 16.53 -6.88 6.27
CA ASN A 6 16.47 -6.98 7.73
C ASN A 6 15.11 -7.50 8.19
N LEU A 7 14.02 -7.18 7.48
CA LEU A 7 12.69 -7.71 7.78
C LEU A 7 12.64 -9.22 7.57
N ILE A 8 13.15 -9.68 6.42
CA ILE A 8 13.19 -11.11 6.06
C ILE A 8 14.03 -11.89 7.07
N GLU A 9 15.24 -11.40 7.39
CA GLU A 9 16.13 -11.98 8.40
C GLU A 9 15.47 -12.03 9.79
N SER A 10 14.63 -11.04 10.10
CA SER A 10 13.89 -10.97 11.35
C SER A 10 12.61 -11.82 11.36
N GLY A 11 12.32 -12.56 10.28
CA GLY A 11 11.21 -13.51 10.20
C GLY A 11 9.92 -12.98 9.58
N TYR A 12 9.89 -11.73 9.08
CA TYR A 12 8.74 -11.22 8.34
C TYR A 12 8.55 -11.97 7.01
N LYS A 13 7.30 -12.08 6.57
CA LYS A 13 6.91 -12.66 5.29
C LYS A 13 6.34 -11.56 4.40
N LEU A 14 6.81 -11.49 3.16
CA LEU A 14 6.25 -10.64 2.12
C LEU A 14 4.88 -11.21 1.72
N VAL A 15 3.80 -10.48 2.02
CA VAL A 15 2.42 -10.90 1.72
C VAL A 15 1.80 -10.15 0.56
N TYR A 16 2.40 -9.02 0.17
CA TYR A 16 1.97 -8.22 -0.97
C TYR A 16 3.17 -7.51 -1.60
N ASN A 17 3.21 -7.50 -2.93
CA ASN A 17 4.17 -6.76 -3.74
C ASN A 17 3.43 -6.15 -4.95
N LEU A 18 3.36 -4.82 -5.03
CA LEU A 18 2.65 -4.10 -6.08
C LEU A 18 3.19 -4.45 -7.46
N LYS A 19 4.52 -4.54 -7.63
CA LYS A 19 5.13 -4.84 -8.93
C LYS A 19 4.69 -6.20 -9.45
N GLU A 20 4.67 -7.21 -8.59
CA GLU A 20 4.17 -8.54 -8.94
C GLU A 20 2.65 -8.56 -9.17
N TYR A 21 1.90 -7.80 -8.37
CA TYR A 21 0.45 -7.69 -8.49
C TYR A 21 0.06 -7.09 -9.84
N LEU A 22 0.74 -6.02 -10.28
CA LEU A 22 0.48 -5.36 -11.54
C LEU A 22 0.83 -6.23 -12.76
N LEU A 23 1.84 -7.11 -12.67
CA LEU A 23 2.17 -8.04 -13.75
C LEU A 23 0.98 -8.93 -14.16
N VAL A 24 0.13 -9.30 -13.21
CA VAL A 24 -1.03 -10.19 -13.45
C VAL A 24 -2.38 -9.45 -13.50
N ASN A 25 -2.41 -8.14 -13.20
CA ASN A 25 -3.61 -7.31 -13.21
C ASN A 25 -3.45 -6.10 -14.14
N GLN A 26 -3.17 -6.35 -15.42
CA GLN A 26 -2.92 -5.28 -16.41
C GLN A 26 -4.10 -4.31 -16.60
N ASP A 27 -5.34 -4.78 -16.49
CA ASP A 27 -6.54 -3.93 -16.60
C ASP A 27 -6.54 -2.77 -15.59
N TRP A 28 -5.94 -2.97 -14.41
CA TRP A 28 -5.80 -1.90 -13.41
C TRP A 28 -4.79 -0.83 -13.84
N ILE A 29 -3.72 -1.25 -14.54
CA ILE A 29 -2.74 -0.34 -15.10
C ILE A 29 -3.41 0.50 -16.18
N ASP A 30 -4.05 -0.15 -17.15
CA ASP A 30 -4.67 0.52 -18.29
C ASP A 30 -5.68 1.58 -17.84
N GLY A 31 -6.57 1.25 -16.91
CA GLY A 31 -7.54 2.20 -16.37
C GLY A 31 -6.89 3.36 -15.63
N ALA A 32 -5.88 3.11 -14.80
CA ALA A 32 -5.17 4.17 -14.09
C ALA A 32 -4.40 5.11 -15.05
N GLN A 33 -3.80 4.55 -16.10
CA GLN A 33 -3.08 5.31 -17.12
C GLN A 33 -4.03 6.14 -17.99
N GLU A 34 -5.18 5.58 -18.40
CA GLU A 34 -6.20 6.31 -19.15
C GLU A 34 -6.68 7.54 -18.37
N VAL A 35 -7.02 7.37 -17.09
CA VAL A 35 -7.46 8.46 -16.21
C VAL A 35 -6.34 9.49 -16.00
N THR A 36 -5.08 9.05 -15.91
CA THR A 36 -3.91 9.94 -15.82
C THR A 36 -3.77 10.80 -17.09
N LEU A 37 -3.96 10.21 -18.27
CA LEU A 37 -3.84 10.90 -19.55
C LEU A 37 -5.01 11.84 -19.87
N ASP A 38 -6.21 11.58 -19.35
CA ASP A 38 -7.38 12.43 -19.58
C ASP A 38 -7.22 13.81 -18.90
N GLN A 39 -6.99 14.83 -19.72
CA GLN A 39 -6.80 16.22 -19.27
C GLN A 39 -8.10 16.87 -18.77
N ASN A 40 -9.25 16.28 -19.05
CA ASN A 40 -10.54 16.78 -18.56
C ASN A 40 -10.94 16.15 -17.22
N SER A 41 -10.24 15.09 -16.80
CA SER A 41 -10.47 14.43 -15.52
C SER A 41 -9.69 15.12 -14.41
N THR A 42 -10.36 15.33 -13.26
CA THR A 42 -9.72 15.74 -12.00
C THR A 42 -9.28 14.53 -11.16
N ALA A 43 -9.61 13.31 -11.59
CA ALA A 43 -9.26 12.09 -10.88
C ALA A 43 -7.93 11.49 -11.37
N GLY A 44 -7.34 10.62 -10.56
CA GLY A 44 -6.12 9.89 -10.89
C GLY A 44 -4.83 10.64 -10.55
N LEU A 45 -3.71 10.09 -11.01
CA LEU A 45 -2.38 10.64 -10.77
C LEU A 45 -2.06 11.78 -11.74
N LYS A 46 -1.13 12.66 -11.37
CA LYS A 46 -0.62 13.72 -12.25
C LYS A 46 0.24 13.18 -13.40
N GLY A 47 0.94 12.07 -13.17
CA GLY A 47 1.86 11.48 -14.16
C GLY A 47 3.21 12.20 -14.28
N ASN A 48 3.58 13.05 -13.31
CA ASN A 48 4.84 13.81 -13.31
C ASN A 48 6.10 12.92 -13.29
N TYR A 49 5.95 11.67 -12.85
CA TYR A 49 7.02 10.69 -12.73
C TYR A 49 6.85 9.51 -13.68
N GLY A 50 6.11 9.70 -14.78
CA GLY A 50 5.70 8.64 -15.68
C GLY A 50 4.32 8.08 -15.33
N LEU A 51 3.79 7.22 -16.20
CA LEU A 51 2.48 6.60 -16.04
C LEU A 51 2.54 5.47 -15.00
N PHE A 52 1.49 5.32 -14.19
CA PHE A 52 1.41 4.28 -13.16
C PHE A 52 1.81 2.90 -13.69
N GLY A 53 2.73 2.22 -13.01
CA GLY A 53 3.20 0.88 -13.37
C GLY A 53 4.12 0.80 -14.59
N SER A 54 4.39 1.91 -15.30
CA SER A 54 5.36 1.95 -16.40
C SER A 54 6.81 1.84 -15.92
N ASP A 55 7.73 1.49 -16.81
CA ASP A 55 9.17 1.42 -16.50
C ASP A 55 9.70 2.77 -15.99
N GLU A 56 9.28 3.88 -16.59
CA GLU A 56 9.65 5.24 -16.15
C GLU A 56 9.19 5.51 -14.71
N TRP A 57 7.97 5.07 -14.37
CA TRP A 57 7.44 5.23 -13.02
C TRP A 57 8.21 4.40 -11.98
N TRP A 58 8.53 3.15 -12.31
CA TRP A 58 9.39 2.32 -11.46
C TRP A 58 10.80 2.89 -11.31
N GLU A 59 11.39 3.39 -12.38
CA GLU A 59 12.73 3.99 -12.36
C GLU A 59 12.76 5.26 -11.48
N ASN A 60 11.71 6.08 -11.51
CA ASN A 60 11.58 7.24 -10.63
C ASN A 60 11.44 6.86 -9.14
N ILE A 61 10.81 5.72 -8.82
CA ILE A 61 10.80 5.19 -7.44
C ILE A 61 12.20 4.72 -7.04
N GLU A 62 12.86 3.94 -7.91
CA GLU A 62 14.19 3.35 -7.64
C GLU A 62 15.28 4.42 -7.48
N ASN A 63 15.19 5.51 -8.25
CA ASN A 63 16.09 6.67 -8.17
C ASN A 63 15.77 7.60 -7.00
N GLY A 64 14.64 7.41 -6.30
CA GLY A 64 14.22 8.25 -5.17
C GLY A 64 13.61 9.59 -5.59
N ASN A 65 13.16 9.71 -6.84
CA ASN A 65 12.43 10.90 -7.33
C ASN A 65 10.98 10.89 -6.84
N ILE A 66 10.37 9.71 -6.66
CA ILE A 66 9.10 9.56 -5.94
C ILE A 66 9.41 9.23 -4.48
N GLU A 67 8.80 9.98 -3.57
CA GLU A 67 8.98 9.77 -2.14
C GLU A 67 8.41 8.42 -1.70
N THR A 68 9.11 7.74 -0.79
CA THR A 68 8.63 6.50 -0.17
C THR A 68 8.41 6.70 1.32
N TYR A 69 7.40 6.04 1.85
CA TYR A 69 7.02 6.12 3.26
C TYR A 69 6.85 4.72 3.84
N VAL A 70 7.32 4.50 5.06
CA VAL A 70 7.27 3.18 5.69
C VAL A 70 6.61 3.29 7.05
N ILE A 71 5.58 2.49 7.27
CA ILE A 71 4.96 2.31 8.58
C ILE A 71 5.38 0.96 9.15
N SER A 72 5.56 0.92 10.46
CA SER A 72 5.66 -0.32 11.24
C SER A 72 4.63 -0.23 12.35
N GLY A 73 3.97 -1.35 12.67
CA GLY A 73 2.95 -1.37 13.70
C GLY A 73 2.48 -2.75 14.07
N THR A 74 1.45 -2.78 14.90
CA THR A 74 0.76 -4.00 15.32
C THR A 74 -0.66 -3.99 14.79
N ILE A 75 -1.12 -5.10 14.23
CA ILE A 75 -2.53 -5.29 13.90
C ILE A 75 -3.31 -5.36 15.22
N ILE A 76 -4.19 -4.39 15.48
CA ILE A 76 -5.01 -4.32 16.69
C ILE A 76 -6.50 -4.62 16.42
N GLY A 77 -6.89 -4.68 15.15
CA GLY A 77 -8.24 -5.04 14.73
C GLY A 77 -8.29 -5.61 13.33
N LEU A 78 -9.27 -6.46 13.09
CA LEU A 78 -9.74 -6.87 11.77
C LEU A 78 -11.22 -6.51 11.71
N ASN A 79 -11.73 -6.03 10.58
CA ASN A 79 -13.14 -5.72 10.45
C ASN A 79 -13.97 -7.02 10.53
N GLU A 80 -14.47 -7.36 11.72
CA GLU A 80 -15.46 -8.44 11.92
C GLU A 80 -16.86 -7.91 12.26
N GLU A 81 -17.09 -6.60 12.33
CA GLU A 81 -18.36 -6.06 12.85
C GLU A 81 -19.18 -5.20 11.87
N ASN A 82 -18.76 -5.07 10.61
CA ASN A 82 -19.56 -4.37 9.61
C ASN A 82 -20.29 -5.40 8.71
N PRO A 83 -21.62 -5.59 8.84
CA PRO A 83 -22.39 -6.54 8.03
C PRO A 83 -22.44 -6.16 6.54
N PHE A 84 -21.98 -4.96 6.17
CA PHE A 84 -21.85 -4.50 4.78
C PHE A 84 -20.42 -4.68 4.21
N MET A 85 -19.47 -5.15 5.01
CA MET A 85 -18.13 -5.50 4.54
C MET A 85 -17.90 -7.00 4.68
N GLU A 86 -17.25 -7.61 3.70
CA GLU A 86 -16.71 -8.95 3.91
C GLU A 86 -15.73 -8.93 5.09
N ALA A 87 -15.87 -9.90 5.99
CA ALA A 87 -15.02 -10.02 7.16
C ALA A 87 -13.54 -10.12 6.73
N ASN A 88 -12.65 -9.51 7.52
CA ASN A 88 -11.19 -9.59 7.33
C ASN A 88 -10.68 -8.97 6.00
N LYS A 89 -11.31 -7.90 5.52
CA LYS A 89 -10.84 -7.08 4.38
C LYS A 89 -10.10 -5.81 4.80
N VAL A 90 -10.21 -5.41 6.06
CA VAL A 90 -9.59 -4.20 6.62
C VAL A 90 -8.93 -4.55 7.95
N THR A 91 -7.73 -4.02 8.14
CA THR A 91 -6.97 -4.05 9.38
C THR A 91 -6.96 -2.69 10.02
N THR A 92 -7.03 -2.65 11.35
CA THR A 92 -6.64 -1.48 12.14
C THR A 92 -5.23 -1.71 12.65
N VAL A 93 -4.32 -0.79 12.36
CA VAL A 93 -2.90 -0.88 12.73
C VAL A 93 -2.55 0.25 13.68
N LYS A 94 -2.07 -0.09 14.89
CA LYS A 94 -1.44 0.86 15.79
C LYS A 94 0.01 1.06 15.35
N ILE A 95 0.38 2.28 15.01
CA ILE A 95 1.72 2.60 14.52
C ILE A 95 2.71 2.58 15.68
N ASP A 96 3.89 1.98 15.47
CA ASP A 96 4.95 1.93 16.48
C ASP A 96 5.45 3.35 16.81
N ASN A 97 5.49 3.68 18.11
CA ASN A 97 5.93 4.99 18.64
C ASN A 97 5.03 6.18 18.30
N GLU A 98 3.80 5.94 17.83
CA GLU A 98 2.79 6.98 17.62
C GLU A 98 1.52 6.64 18.41
N GLU A 99 0.76 7.67 18.79
CA GLU A 99 -0.58 7.44 19.36
C GLU A 99 -1.64 7.16 18.28
N ARG A 100 -1.26 7.23 17.01
CA ARG A 100 -2.14 7.11 15.86
C ARG A 100 -2.42 5.66 15.48
N GLU A 101 -3.61 5.47 14.94
CA GLU A 101 -4.06 4.24 14.31
C GLU A 101 -4.41 4.54 12.86
N ILE A 102 -4.18 3.59 11.97
CA ILE A 102 -4.59 3.70 10.58
C ILE A 102 -5.36 2.46 10.14
N TYR A 103 -6.16 2.63 9.10
CA TYR A 103 -6.84 1.54 8.42
C TYR A 103 -6.05 1.11 7.19
N GLY A 104 -5.83 -0.19 7.05
CA GLY A 104 -5.14 -0.79 5.90
C GLY A 104 -5.95 -1.94 5.31
N GLY A 105 -5.98 -2.05 3.98
CA GLY A 105 -6.62 -3.19 3.32
C GLY A 105 -5.88 -4.50 3.60
N VAL A 106 -6.63 -5.59 3.70
CA VAL A 106 -6.10 -6.95 3.58
C VAL A 106 -6.01 -7.26 2.10
N VAL A 107 -4.78 -7.36 1.60
CA VAL A 107 -4.50 -7.53 0.17
C VAL A 107 -3.41 -8.58 -0.03
N PHE A 108 -3.51 -9.32 -1.12
CA PHE A 108 -2.55 -10.34 -1.52
C PHE A 108 -2.21 -10.17 -2.99
N THR A 109 -0.99 -10.55 -3.37
CA THR A 109 -0.55 -10.51 -4.77
C THR A 109 -1.39 -11.44 -5.66
N ASN A 110 -1.77 -12.62 -5.13
CA ASN A 110 -2.55 -13.65 -5.82
C ASN A 110 -3.13 -14.67 -4.81
N GLU A 111 -3.93 -15.62 -5.30
CA GLU A 111 -4.59 -16.66 -4.48
C GLU A 111 -3.60 -17.59 -3.75
N GLU A 112 -2.44 -17.91 -4.34
CA GLU A 112 -1.43 -18.75 -3.68
C GLU A 112 -0.86 -18.05 -2.44
N ILE A 113 -0.53 -16.77 -2.59
CA ILE A 113 -0.05 -15.90 -1.51
C ILE A 113 -1.13 -15.71 -0.44
N GLU A 114 -2.40 -15.56 -0.85
CA GLU A 114 -3.55 -15.53 0.07
C GLU A 114 -3.63 -16.81 0.90
N ILE A 115 -3.70 -17.98 0.27
CA ILE A 115 -3.80 -19.27 0.96
C ILE A 115 -2.65 -19.44 1.96
N ARG A 116 -1.43 -19.03 1.56
CA ARG A 116 -0.23 -19.19 2.38
C ARG A 116 -0.19 -18.25 3.57
N TYR A 117 -0.64 -17.00 3.41
CA TYR A 117 -0.35 -15.93 4.37
C TYR A 117 -1.59 -15.24 4.96
N ARG A 118 -2.81 -15.61 4.56
CA ARG A 118 -4.04 -15.05 5.15
C ARG A 118 -4.10 -15.14 6.68
N ASN A 119 -3.53 -16.20 7.26
CA ASN A 119 -3.50 -16.39 8.71
C ASN A 119 -2.55 -15.42 9.43
N LEU A 120 -1.68 -14.72 8.71
CA LEU A 120 -0.82 -13.69 9.28
C LEU A 120 -1.58 -12.39 9.55
N TYR A 121 -2.66 -12.11 8.82
CA TYR A 121 -3.57 -11.01 9.15
C TYR A 121 -4.38 -11.38 10.39
N LYS A 122 -3.78 -11.14 11.56
CA LYS A 122 -4.29 -11.54 12.87
C LYS A 122 -3.92 -10.50 13.90
N VAL A 123 -4.84 -10.19 14.81
CA VAL A 123 -4.59 -9.28 15.93
C VAL A 123 -3.37 -9.77 16.74
N GLY A 124 -2.47 -8.83 17.05
CA GLY A 124 -1.19 -9.08 17.74
C GLY A 124 0.00 -9.22 16.81
N ASN A 125 -0.19 -9.61 15.54
CA ASN A 125 0.91 -9.73 14.59
C ASN A 125 1.48 -8.37 14.20
N LYS A 126 2.78 -8.36 13.89
CA LYS A 126 3.49 -7.17 13.42
C LYS A 126 3.33 -7.00 11.92
N ILE A 127 3.11 -5.77 11.48
CA ILE A 127 2.96 -5.41 10.07
C ILE A 127 3.88 -4.24 9.74
N VAL A 128 4.51 -4.31 8.56
CA VAL A 128 5.30 -3.22 7.98
C VAL A 128 4.80 -3.00 6.56
N THR A 129 4.36 -1.78 6.26
CA THR A 129 3.86 -1.40 4.93
C THR A 129 4.76 -0.33 4.34
N PHE A 130 5.21 -0.57 3.12
CA PHE A 130 5.93 0.38 2.30
C PHE A 130 4.94 1.04 1.35
N TYR A 131 4.95 2.36 1.30
CA TYR A 131 4.16 3.18 0.40
C TYR A 131 5.06 3.93 -0.57
N VAL A 132 4.54 4.14 -1.77
CA VAL A 132 5.02 5.15 -2.73
C VAL A 132 4.04 6.31 -2.66
N LEU A 133 4.56 7.53 -2.51
CA LEU A 133 3.77 8.75 -2.35
C LEU A 133 3.75 9.52 -3.66
N ASP A 134 2.70 9.34 -4.45
CA ASP A 134 2.55 9.99 -5.76
C ASP A 134 1.46 11.06 -5.73
N GLU A 135 1.53 12.02 -6.65
CA GLU A 135 0.67 13.18 -6.70
C GLU A 135 -0.64 12.89 -7.43
N LEU A 136 -1.76 13.22 -6.78
CA LEU A 136 -3.09 13.21 -7.39
C LEU A 136 -3.32 14.47 -8.20
N LYS A 137 -4.16 14.41 -9.24
CA LYS A 137 -4.64 15.61 -9.94
C LYS A 137 -5.44 16.54 -9.01
N GLU A 138 -6.11 15.98 -8.02
CA GLU A 138 -6.88 16.70 -7.00
C GLU A 138 -5.99 17.01 -5.78
N ASP A 139 -5.55 18.26 -5.68
CA ASP A 139 -4.52 18.71 -4.73
C ASP A 139 -5.00 18.81 -3.26
N ASP A 140 -6.30 18.68 -2.99
CA ASP A 140 -6.91 18.81 -1.66
C ASP A 140 -7.39 17.48 -1.08
N THR A 141 -7.14 16.35 -1.77
CA THR A 141 -7.49 15.02 -1.25
C THR A 141 -6.72 14.73 0.04
N TRP A 142 -7.44 14.48 1.13
CA TRP A 142 -6.87 14.06 2.41
C TRP A 142 -6.51 12.58 2.41
N ASN A 143 -5.45 12.21 3.13
CA ASN A 143 -5.09 10.80 3.35
C ASN A 143 -4.69 10.52 4.80
N ASP A 144 -5.25 9.45 5.38
CA ASP A 144 -5.04 9.08 6.78
C ASP A 144 -3.68 8.42 7.08
N VAL A 145 -2.94 7.96 6.07
CA VAL A 145 -1.60 7.37 6.23
C VAL A 145 -0.54 8.43 6.48
N ILE A 146 -0.64 9.57 5.78
CA ILE A 146 0.32 10.69 5.82
C ILE A 146 -0.40 12.00 6.17
N GLU A 147 -0.67 12.19 7.46
CA GLU A 147 -1.40 13.37 7.95
C GLU A 147 -0.79 14.69 7.46
N GLY A 148 -1.66 15.62 7.05
CA GLY A 148 -1.26 16.97 6.65
C GLY A 148 -0.71 17.11 5.23
N ARG A 149 -0.68 16.03 4.44
CA ARG A 149 -0.25 16.05 3.04
C ARG A 149 -1.44 15.84 2.12
N LEU A 150 -2.01 16.95 1.67
CA LEU A 150 -3.10 16.96 0.70
C LEU A 150 -2.60 16.62 -0.71
N GLY A 151 -3.45 15.98 -1.50
CA GLY A 151 -3.18 15.69 -2.92
C GLY A 151 -2.11 14.62 -3.15
N ILE A 152 -1.77 13.84 -2.12
CA ILE A 152 -0.81 12.74 -2.22
C ILE A 152 -1.53 11.41 -2.00
N LEU A 153 -1.37 10.48 -2.95
CA LEU A 153 -1.85 9.12 -2.85
C LEU A 153 -0.73 8.20 -2.34
N PRO A 154 -0.85 7.64 -1.13
CA PRO A 154 0.03 6.58 -0.66
C PRO A 154 -0.40 5.24 -1.28
N LEU A 155 0.29 4.86 -2.34
CA LEU A 155 0.14 3.58 -3.00
C LEU A 155 0.89 2.51 -2.20
N ILE A 156 0.20 1.45 -1.78
CA ILE A 156 0.84 0.31 -1.13
C ILE A 156 1.81 -0.31 -2.14
N ASN A 157 3.09 -0.32 -1.81
CA ASN A 157 4.13 -0.94 -2.61
C ASN A 157 4.42 -2.37 -2.14
N LYS A 158 4.64 -2.54 -0.83
CA LYS A 158 4.93 -3.85 -0.22
C LYS A 158 4.33 -3.97 1.17
N ILE A 159 3.89 -5.16 1.53
CA ILE A 159 3.45 -5.48 2.90
C ILE A 159 4.24 -6.68 3.41
N TYR A 160 4.77 -6.52 4.62
CA TYR A 160 5.45 -7.57 5.37
C TYR A 160 4.70 -7.82 6.68
N ILE A 161 4.44 -9.09 7.00
CA ILE A 161 3.81 -9.48 8.26
C ILE A 161 4.65 -10.52 8.98
N LYS A 162 4.75 -10.40 10.30
CA LYS A 162 5.43 -11.34 11.18
C LYS A 162 4.48 -11.78 12.29
N GLU A 163 4.43 -13.09 12.51
CA GLU A 163 3.75 -13.68 13.67
C GLU A 163 4.48 -13.27 14.96
N PHE A 164 3.71 -12.79 15.94
CA PHE A 164 4.23 -12.41 17.25
C PHE A 164 4.00 -13.53 18.27
#